data_AF-A0A1E4XKB3-F1
#
_entry.id   AF-A0A1E4XKB3-F1
#
_cell.length_a   1.000
_cell.length_b   1.000
_cell.length_c   1.000
_cell.angle_alpha   90.00
_cell.angle_beta   90.00
_cell.angle_gamma   90.00
#
_symmetry.space_group_name_H-M   'P 1'
#
loop_
_entity.id
_entity.type
_entity.pdbx_description
1 polymer ?
#
loop_
_entity_poly.entity_id
_entity_poly.type
_entity_poly.pdbx_seq_one_letter_code
_entity_poly.pdbx_strand_id
1 'polypeptide(L)'
;MADMKIGMGWLGTIFFLIALTFGFTLFNTSLIFNGDAKTLNESTSYTDRRMLEQKVYVDKRTLDLREEYLGIARQQATSNRYLILLTCTARKTMSECKQEQEELDQLQHDNLQLHNE
;
A
#
# COMPACT_ATOMS: atom_id res chain seq x y z
N MET A 1 -52.16 65.08 -4.66
CA MET A 1 -52.13 63.65 -4.28
C MET A 1 -51.95 62.80 -5.53
N ALA A 2 -50.74 62.65 -6.04
CA ALA A 2 -50.48 61.79 -7.21
C ALA A 2 -49.13 61.05 -7.17
N ASP A 3 -48.39 61.06 -6.05
CA ASP A 3 -47.02 60.51 -6.04
C ASP A 3 -46.85 59.13 -5.41
N MET A 4 -47.86 58.55 -4.75
CA MET A 4 -47.70 57.22 -4.13
C MET A 4 -47.98 56.04 -5.07
N LYS A 5 -48.66 56.24 -6.20
CA LYS A 5 -49.04 55.12 -7.10
C LYS A 5 -47.99 54.76 -8.15
N ILE A 6 -47.12 55.71 -8.53
CA ILE A 6 -46.11 55.48 -9.57
C ILE A 6 -44.91 54.69 -9.05
N GLY A 7 -44.53 54.84 -7.77
CA GLY A 7 -43.38 54.13 -7.17
C GLY A 7 -43.63 52.65 -6.83
N MET A 8 -44.89 52.23 -6.71
CA MET A 8 -45.25 50.88 -6.24
C MET A 8 -44.97 49.78 -7.26
N GLY A 9 -45.02 50.10 -8.57
CA GLY A 9 -44.68 49.16 -9.65
C GLY A 9 -43.18 48.93 -9.82
N TRP A 10 -42.35 49.93 -9.52
CA TRP A 10 -40.89 49.84 -9.61
C TRP A 10 -40.29 48.96 -8.50
N LEU A 11 -40.91 48.93 -7.32
CA LEU A 11 -40.51 48.01 -6.27
C LEU A 11 -40.63 46.54 -6.71
N GLY A 12 -41.73 46.18 -7.39
CA GLY A 12 -41.94 44.83 -7.91
C GLY A 12 -40.90 44.43 -8.97
N THR A 13 -40.55 45.34 -9.89
CA THR A 13 -39.51 45.08 -10.90
C THR A 13 -38.13 44.98 -10.28
N ILE A 14 -37.82 45.78 -9.26
CA ILE A 14 -36.57 45.68 -8.50
C ILE A 14 -36.48 44.33 -7.77
N PHE A 15 -37.53 43.90 -7.07
CA PHE A 15 -37.55 42.58 -6.41
C PHE A 15 -37.42 41.43 -7.41
N PHE A 16 -38.07 41.54 -8.57
CA PHE A 16 -37.95 40.55 -9.64
C PHE A 16 -36.51 40.47 -10.17
N LEU A 17 -35.86 41.60 -10.41
CA LEU A 17 -34.45 41.63 -10.85
C LEU A 17 -33.50 41.06 -9.79
N ILE A 18 -33.73 41.33 -8.51
CA ILE A 18 -32.96 40.73 -7.41
C ILE A 18 -33.14 39.21 -7.37
N ALA A 19 -34.38 38.72 -7.52
CA ALA A 19 -34.64 37.29 -7.57
C ALA A 19 -33.97 36.62 -8.78
N LEU A 20 -33.93 37.30 -9.92
CA LEU A 20 -33.30 36.82 -11.14
C LEU A 20 -31.77 36.73 -11.01
N THR A 21 -31.13 37.78 -10.47
CA THR A 21 -29.68 37.77 -10.23
C THR A 21 -29.30 36.74 -9.18
N PHE A 22 -30.11 36.57 -8.13
CA PHE A 22 -29.89 35.55 -7.11
C PHE A 22 -30.04 34.12 -7.66
N GLY A 23 -31.01 33.90 -8.56
CA GLY A 23 -31.15 32.62 -9.26
C GLY A 23 -29.95 32.30 -10.15
N PHE A 24 -29.45 33.29 -10.90
CA PHE A 24 -28.26 33.13 -11.74
C PHE A 24 -26.99 32.89 -10.93
N THR A 25 -26.80 33.54 -9.79
CA THR A 25 -25.63 33.30 -8.93
C THR A 25 -25.66 31.89 -8.34
N LEU A 26 -26.80 31.46 -7.78
CA LEU A 26 -26.95 30.09 -7.27
C LEU A 26 -26.71 29.04 -8.35
N PHE A 27 -27.26 29.24 -9.55
CA PHE A 27 -27.07 28.31 -10.66
C PHE A 27 -25.59 28.22 -11.09
N ASN A 28 -24.90 29.36 -11.27
CA ASN A 28 -23.48 29.37 -11.63
C ASN A 28 -22.60 28.75 -10.53
N THR A 29 -22.84 29.07 -9.27
CA THR A 29 -22.10 28.46 -8.14
C THR A 29 -22.33 26.95 -8.07
N SER A 30 -23.54 26.47 -8.36
CA SER A 30 -23.83 25.02 -8.39
C SER A 30 -23.09 24.28 -9.51
N LEU A 31 -22.93 24.91 -10.68
CA LEU A 31 -22.18 24.33 -11.80
C LEU A 31 -20.70 24.20 -11.48
N ILE A 32 -20.12 25.23 -10.85
CA ILE A 32 -18.71 25.21 -10.41
C ILE A 32 -18.52 24.10 -9.36
N PHE A 33 -19.37 24.04 -8.35
CA PHE A 33 -19.26 23.05 -7.27
C PHE A 33 -19.39 21.61 -7.80
N ASN A 34 -20.32 21.36 -8.72
CA ASN A 34 -20.47 20.04 -9.35
C ASN A 34 -19.26 19.68 -10.23
N GLY A 35 -18.69 20.66 -10.94
CA GLY A 35 -17.45 20.48 -11.69
C GLY A 35 -16.27 20.10 -10.80
N ASP A 36 -16.08 20.85 -9.71
CA ASP A 36 -15.00 20.61 -8.74
C ASP A 36 -15.17 19.29 -7.99
N ALA A 37 -16.40 18.90 -7.64
CA ALA A 37 -16.66 17.60 -7.02
C ALA A 37 -16.34 16.44 -7.97
N LYS A 38 -16.65 16.58 -9.26
CA LYS A 38 -16.36 15.56 -10.28
C LYS A 38 -14.85 15.43 -10.50
N THR A 39 -14.13 16.53 -10.67
CA THR A 39 -12.67 16.52 -10.86
C THR A 39 -11.94 16.00 -9.63
N LEU A 40 -12.41 16.36 -8.43
CA LEU A 40 -11.88 15.81 -7.17
C LEU A 40 -12.09 14.30 -7.08
N ASN A 41 -13.26 13.79 -7.44
CA ASN A 41 -13.57 12.36 -7.40
C ASN A 41 -12.75 11.56 -8.45
N GLU A 42 -12.59 12.12 -9.65
CA GLU A 42 -11.73 11.51 -10.68
C GLU A 42 -10.25 11.49 -10.24
N SER A 43 -9.75 12.59 -9.66
CA SER A 43 -8.37 12.70 -9.17
C SER A 43 -8.07 11.74 -8.01
N THR A 44 -8.99 11.65 -7.03
CA THR A 44 -8.87 10.71 -5.91
C THR A 44 -8.93 9.27 -6.39
N SER A 45 -9.88 8.92 -7.27
CA SER A 45 -9.98 7.56 -7.84
C SER A 45 -8.73 7.15 -8.64
N TYR A 46 -8.13 8.07 -9.39
CA TYR A 46 -6.89 7.83 -10.12
C TYR A 46 -5.72 7.58 -9.17
N THR A 47 -5.61 8.40 -8.12
CA THR A 47 -4.52 8.30 -7.13
C THR A 47 -4.61 7.01 -6.33
N ASP A 48 -5.81 6.64 -5.86
CA ASP A 48 -6.04 5.41 -5.10
C ASP A 48 -5.69 4.17 -5.91
N ARG A 49 -6.08 4.15 -7.20
CA ARG A 49 -5.75 3.04 -8.10
C ARG A 49 -4.24 2.90 -8.29
N ARG A 50 -3.52 4.01 -8.50
CA ARG A 50 -2.06 4.00 -8.66
C ARG A 50 -1.34 3.56 -7.40
N MET A 51 -1.81 3.99 -6.22
CA MET A 51 -1.27 3.56 -4.93
C MET A 51 -1.49 2.06 -4.71
N LEU A 52 -2.66 1.53 -5.06
CA LEU A 52 -2.94 0.09 -4.98
C LEU A 52 -2.02 -0.72 -5.91
N GLU A 53 -1.87 -0.29 -7.16
CA GLU A 53 -0.99 -0.93 -8.14
C GLU A 53 0.48 -0.93 -7.68
N GLN A 54 0.97 0.19 -7.15
CA GLN A 54 2.32 0.29 -6.61
C GLN A 54 2.53 -0.60 -5.38
N LYS A 55 1.55 -0.64 -4.47
CA LYS A 55 1.62 -1.51 -3.28
C LYS A 55 1.74 -2.98 -3.68
N VAL A 56 0.88 -3.44 -4.59
CA VAL A 56 0.92 -4.83 -5.09
C VAL A 56 2.26 -5.16 -5.75
N TYR A 57 2.82 -4.23 -6.54
CA TYR A 57 4.12 -4.42 -7.18
C TYR A 57 5.26 -4.56 -6.16
N VAL A 58 5.28 -3.69 -5.13
CA VAL A 58 6.29 -3.73 -4.07
C VAL A 58 6.16 -4.98 -3.21
N ASP A 59 4.93 -5.35 -2.83
CA ASP A 59 4.66 -6.55 -2.04
C ASP A 59 5.11 -7.81 -2.81
N LYS A 60 4.80 -7.89 -4.10
CA LYS A 60 5.27 -9.01 -4.93
C LYS A 60 6.80 -9.07 -5.02
N ARG A 61 7.45 -7.94 -5.28
CA ARG A 61 8.92 -7.90 -5.39
C ARG A 61 9.61 -8.28 -4.09
N THR A 62 9.06 -7.84 -2.95
CA THR A 62 9.63 -8.15 -1.64
C THR A 62 9.44 -9.63 -1.28
N LEU A 63 8.31 -10.24 -1.66
CA LEU A 63 8.09 -11.69 -1.55
C LEU A 63 9.07 -12.48 -2.42
N ASP A 64 9.20 -12.13 -3.70
CA ASP A 64 10.12 -12.80 -4.64
C ASP A 64 11.57 -12.76 -4.11
N LEU A 65 12.02 -11.59 -3.65
CA LEU A 65 13.34 -11.44 -3.03
C LEU A 65 13.49 -12.32 -1.78
N ARG A 66 12.49 -12.35 -0.90
CA ARG A 66 12.54 -13.17 0.31
C ARG A 66 12.64 -14.66 -0.03
N GLU A 67 11.88 -15.12 -1.01
CA GLU A 67 11.95 -16.52 -1.47
C GLU A 67 13.31 -16.86 -2.07
N GLU A 68 13.89 -15.96 -2.87
CA GLU A 68 15.23 -16.12 -3.45
C GLU A 68 16.30 -16.21 -2.35
N TYR A 69 16.28 -15.31 -1.36
CA TYR A 69 17.21 -15.35 -0.24
C TYR A 69 17.07 -16.62 0.61
N LEU A 70 15.83 -17.08 0.86
CA LEU A 70 15.58 -18.34 1.55
C LEU A 70 16.11 -19.54 0.75
N GLY A 71 15.98 -19.51 -0.58
CA GLY A 71 16.55 -20.51 -1.47
C GLY A 71 18.07 -20.58 -1.38
N ILE A 72 18.75 -19.43 -1.48
CA ILE A 72 20.22 -19.32 -1.35
C ILE A 72 20.68 -19.81 0.03
N ALA A 73 20.01 -19.40 1.11
CA ALA A 73 20.36 -19.82 2.46
C ALA A 73 20.25 -21.34 2.65
N ARG A 74 19.18 -21.97 2.12
CA ARG A 74 19.02 -23.44 2.15
C ARG A 74 20.08 -24.16 1.34
N GLN A 75 20.43 -23.65 0.17
CA GLN A 75 21.45 -24.24 -0.68
C GLN A 75 22.84 -24.17 -0.02
N GLN A 76 23.17 -23.02 0.59
CA GLN A 76 24.43 -22.87 1.31
C GLN A 76 24.52 -23.74 2.57
N ALA A 77 23.42 -23.86 3.33
CA ALA A 77 23.36 -24.79 4.46
C ALA A 77 23.59 -26.24 4.03
N THR A 78 22.97 -26.65 2.93
CA THR A 78 23.12 -28.02 2.37
C THR A 78 24.56 -28.25 1.89
N SER A 79 25.16 -27.27 1.20
CA SER A 79 26.56 -27.34 0.75
C SER A 79 27.54 -27.45 1.93
N ASN A 80 27.35 -26.64 2.97
CA ASN A 80 28.19 -26.70 4.16
C ASN A 80 28.08 -28.05 4.88
N ARG A 81 26.85 -28.56 5.03
CA ARG A 81 26.59 -29.88 5.62
C ARG A 81 27.30 -30.99 4.84
N TYR A 82 27.27 -30.91 3.51
CA TYR A 82 27.97 -31.87 2.65
C TYR A 82 29.49 -31.78 2.80
N LEU A 83 30.07 -30.58 2.83
CA LEU A 83 31.51 -30.38 3.05
C LEU A 83 31.98 -30.94 4.40
N ILE A 84 31.20 -30.72 5.47
CA ILE A 84 31.48 -31.27 6.81
C ILE A 84 31.46 -32.81 6.77
N LEU A 85 30.44 -33.40 6.15
CA LEU A 85 30.36 -34.86 6.02
C LEU A 85 31.54 -35.42 5.22
N LEU A 86 31.89 -34.79 4.09
CA LEU A 86 32.98 -35.23 3.22
C LEU A 86 34.33 -35.19 3.96
N THR A 87 34.62 -34.08 4.63
CA THR A 87 35.84 -33.91 5.43
C THR A 87 35.91 -34.88 6.60
N CYS A 88 34.79 -35.21 7.23
CA CYS A 88 34.74 -36.21 8.28
C CYS A 88 35.00 -37.62 7.73
N THR A 89 34.35 -38.00 6.63
CA THR A 89 34.52 -39.34 6.02
C THR A 89 35.92 -39.59 5.45
N ALA A 90 36.70 -38.53 5.21
CA ALA A 90 38.12 -38.65 4.89
C ALA A 90 38.98 -39.13 6.07
N ARG A 91 38.47 -39.06 7.32
CA ARG A 91 39.18 -39.44 8.55
C ARG A 91 38.52 -40.55 9.35
N LYS A 92 37.20 -40.72 9.23
CA LYS A 92 36.37 -41.64 10.03
C LYS A 92 35.39 -42.42 9.16
N THR A 93 34.71 -43.38 9.76
CA THR A 93 33.66 -44.13 9.07
C THR A 93 32.38 -43.30 8.90
N MET A 94 31.58 -43.61 7.87
CA MET A 94 30.35 -42.88 7.54
C MET A 94 29.34 -42.82 8.70
N SER A 95 29.26 -43.88 9.52
CA SER A 95 28.35 -43.97 10.67
C SER A 95 28.73 -43.01 11.79
N GLU A 96 30.02 -42.91 12.09
CA GLU A 96 30.53 -41.99 13.13
C GLU A 96 30.32 -40.53 12.73
N CYS A 97 30.59 -40.20 11.46
CA CYS A 97 30.38 -38.85 10.94
C CYS A 97 28.91 -38.43 10.94
N LYS A 98 28.00 -39.37 10.68
CA LYS A 98 26.56 -39.08 10.72
C LYS A 98 26.09 -38.76 12.13
N GLN A 99 26.60 -39.49 13.12
CA GLN A 99 26.27 -39.27 14.53
C GLN A 99 26.80 -37.91 15.02
N GLU A 100 28.05 -37.56 14.71
CA GLU A 100 28.62 -36.23 15.04
C GLU A 100 27.85 -35.09 14.36
N GLN A 101 27.33 -35.34 13.15
CA GLN A 101 26.52 -34.35 12.42
C GLN A 101 25.14 -34.14 13.04
N GLU A 102 24.52 -35.19 13.60
CA GLU A 102 23.24 -35.09 14.33
C GLU A 102 23.41 -34.37 15.68
N GLU A 103 24.51 -34.60 16.40
CA GLU A 103 24.83 -33.87 17.63
C GLU A 103 25.08 -32.37 17.37
N LEU A 104 25.76 -32.04 16.26
CA LEU A 104 26.01 -30.65 15.88
C LEU A 104 24.71 -29.92 15.48
N ASP A 105 23.80 -30.60 14.77
CA ASP A 105 22.48 -30.07 14.41
C ASP A 105 21.63 -29.80 15.68
N GLN A 106 21.68 -30.69 16.68
CA GLN A 106 21.02 -30.49 17.97
C GLN A 106 21.59 -29.28 18.73
N LEU A 107 22.91 -29.17 18.83
CA LEU A 107 23.57 -28.04 19.50
C LEU A 107 23.24 -26.69 18.83
N GLN A 108 23.14 -26.65 17.51
CA GLN A 108 22.70 -25.45 16.80
C GLN A 108 21.24 -25.13 17.07
N HIS A 109 20.36 -26.13 17.15
CA HIS A 109 18.95 -25.92 17.47
C HIS A 109 18.76 -25.35 18.89
N ASP A 110 19.48 -25.91 19.86
CA ASP A 110 19.42 -25.48 21.26
C ASP A 110 19.96 -24.05 21.44
N ASN A 111 21.06 -23.69 20.74
CA ASN A 111 21.58 -22.31 20.76
C ASN A 111 20.58 -21.31 20.18
N LEU A 112 19.85 -21.71 19.13
CA LEU A 112 18.88 -20.84 18.46
C LEU A 112 17.63 -20.60 19.34
N GLN A 113 17.25 -21.58 20.16
CA GLN A 113 16.18 -21.41 21.15
C GLN A 113 16.64 -20.50 22.30
N LEU A 114 17.85 -20.69 22.81
CA LEU A 114 18.41 -19.89 23.90
C LEU A 114 18.56 -18.41 23.55
N HIS A 115 18.81 -18.09 22.27
CA HIS A 115 18.98 -16.69 21.82
C HIS A 115 17.65 -15.96 21.54
N ASN A 116 16.53 -16.67 21.53
CA ASN A 116 15.19 -16.11 21.26
C ASN A 116 14.33 -15.96 22.53
N GLU A 117 14.84 -16.33 23.72
CA GLU A 117 14.32 -15.97 25.04
C GLU A 117 14.96 -14.68 25.57
#